data_AF-A0A1R1C9W3-F1
#
_entry.id   AF-A0A1R1C9W3-F1
#
_cell.length_a   1.000
_cell.length_b   1.000
_cell.length_c   1.000
_cell.angle_alpha   90.00
_cell.angle_beta   90.00
_cell.angle_gamma   90.00
#
_symmetry.space_group_name_H-M   'P 1'
#
loop_
_entity.id
_entity.type
_entity.pdbx_description
1 polymer ?
#
loop_
_entity_poly.entity_id
_entity_poly.type
_entity_poly.pdbx_seq_one_letter_code
_entity_poly.pdbx_strand_id
1 'polypeptide(L)'
;MKAFIVTGSSRGLGLEICKQLINRNHLIICIARNNNDSLLQLAGLESITLINNGAQVTPLGPVDSFTAEETARNVHVNLLAPIILAQSLLQQTEQWDTHGVIVNISSGSAKQPAAGMIDTDMQAVARSQERLPIASFFREAKENGALKPARDVAKKIVKRVLTSK
;
A
#
# COMPACT_ATOMS: atom_id res chain seq x y z
N MET A 1 15.18 10.43 14.95
CA MET A 1 15.13 10.03 13.51
C MET A 1 14.22 8.80 13.41
N LYS A 2 13.28 8.78 12.46
CA LYS A 2 12.33 7.66 12.26
C LYS A 2 12.65 6.91 10.97
N ALA A 3 12.36 5.60 10.92
CA ALA A 3 12.46 4.81 9.69
C ALA A 3 11.10 4.34 9.19
N PHE A 4 10.91 4.37 7.87
CA PHE A 4 9.70 3.93 7.20
C PHE A 4 10.03 2.92 6.11
N ILE A 5 9.49 1.71 6.21
CA ILE A 5 9.52 0.69 5.17
C ILE A 5 8.21 0.77 4.41
N VAL A 6 8.24 1.03 3.11
CA VAL A 6 7.02 1.21 2.28
C VAL A 6 7.04 0.24 1.12
N THR A 7 6.07 -0.67 1.06
CA THR A 7 5.90 -1.60 -0.08
C THR A 7 5.07 -0.98 -1.20
N GLY A 8 5.33 -1.36 -2.46
CA GLY A 8 4.61 -0.84 -3.61
C GLY A 8 4.86 0.66 -3.84
N SER A 9 6.09 1.13 -3.61
CA SER A 9 6.46 2.55 -3.63
C SER A 9 6.80 3.13 -5.01
N SER A 10 6.72 2.33 -6.08
CA SER A 10 7.12 2.78 -7.42
C SER A 10 6.15 3.76 -8.09
N ARG A 11 4.88 3.80 -7.68
CA ARG A 11 3.82 4.64 -8.27
C ARG A 11 2.65 4.81 -7.30
N GLY A 12 1.65 5.60 -7.68
CA GLY A 12 0.39 5.75 -6.94
C GLY A 12 0.58 6.19 -5.49
N LEU A 13 -0.14 5.55 -4.56
CA LEU A 13 -0.18 5.94 -3.15
C LEU A 13 1.18 5.77 -2.45
N GLY A 14 1.87 4.64 -2.66
CA GLY A 14 3.16 4.35 -2.03
C GLY A 14 4.22 5.39 -2.38
N LEU A 15 4.28 5.81 -3.64
CA LEU A 15 5.20 6.87 -4.09
C LEU A 15 4.91 8.21 -3.39
N GLU A 16 3.63 8.60 -3.28
CA GLU A 16 3.26 9.86 -2.65
C GLU A 16 3.45 9.84 -1.12
N ILE A 17 3.38 8.67 -0.49
CA ILE A 17 3.80 8.49 0.91
C ILE A 17 5.30 8.76 1.04
N CYS A 18 6.14 8.12 0.22
CA CYS A 18 7.60 8.31 0.27
C CYS A 18 8.01 9.77 0.02
N LYS A 19 7.45 10.44 -0.99
CA LYS A 19 7.72 11.87 -1.29
C LYS A 19 7.38 12.80 -0.12
N GLN A 20 6.38 12.46 0.68
CA GLN A 20 5.98 13.29 1.80
C GLN A 20 6.79 13.01 3.06
N LEU A 21 7.31 11.80 3.22
CA LEU A 21 8.19 11.43 4.32
C LEU A 21 9.63 11.94 4.10
N ILE A 22 10.12 12.01 2.86
CA ILE A 22 11.53 12.36 2.58
C ILE A 22 11.85 13.80 2.99
N ASN A 23 10.86 14.68 2.94
CA ASN A 23 10.99 16.09 3.32
C ASN A 23 11.06 16.31 4.84
N ARG A 24 11.24 15.25 5.66
CA ARG A 24 11.16 15.32 7.13
C ARG A 24 12.32 14.66 7.87
N ASN A 25 13.46 14.46 7.20
CA ASN A 25 14.67 13.89 7.80
C ASN A 25 14.42 12.51 8.46
N HIS A 26 13.93 11.58 7.64
CA HIS A 26 13.63 10.19 8.00
C HIS A 26 14.42 9.24 7.11
N LEU A 27 14.70 8.03 7.60
CA LEU A 27 15.11 6.95 6.71
C LEU A 27 13.88 6.37 6.02
N ILE A 28 13.93 6.23 4.70
CA ILE A 28 12.84 5.62 3.92
C ILE A 28 13.39 4.47 3.11
N ILE A 29 12.88 3.29 3.40
CA ILE A 29 13.17 2.04 2.71
C ILE A 29 12.02 1.79 1.73
N CYS A 30 12.32 1.93 0.44
CA CYS A 30 11.36 1.70 -0.63
C CYS A 30 11.44 0.24 -1.11
N ILE A 31 10.40 -0.55 -0.86
CA ILE A 31 10.26 -1.90 -1.42
C ILE A 31 9.40 -1.84 -2.67
N ALA A 32 10.01 -2.12 -3.83
CA ALA A 32 9.35 -2.20 -5.12
C ALA A 32 9.83 -3.44 -5.88
N ARG A 33 9.11 -3.81 -6.96
CA ARG A 33 9.43 -5.00 -7.80
C ARG A 33 10.81 -4.95 -8.48
N ASN A 34 11.47 -3.78 -8.48
CA ASN A 34 12.82 -3.59 -8.99
C ASN A 34 13.73 -3.22 -7.80
N ASN A 35 14.93 -3.81 -7.76
CA ASN A 35 15.85 -3.74 -6.62
C ASN A 35 16.18 -2.32 -6.16
N ASN A 36 16.41 -2.21 -4.85
CA ASN A 36 17.24 -1.16 -4.26
C ASN A 36 18.02 -1.80 -3.11
N ASP A 37 19.31 -2.05 -3.31
CA ASP A 37 20.22 -2.71 -2.35
C ASP A 37 20.58 -1.83 -1.12
N SER A 38 19.88 -0.71 -0.92
CA SER A 38 20.10 0.22 0.19
C SER A 38 19.39 -0.27 1.46
N LEU A 39 19.91 -1.32 2.10
CA LEU A 39 19.19 -1.96 3.21
C LEU A 39 20.01 -2.46 4.42
N LEU A 40 21.22 -1.97 4.65
CA LEU A 40 21.95 -2.27 5.89
C LEU A 40 22.62 -1.03 6.48
N GLN A 41 21.86 -0.26 7.25
CA GLN A 41 22.36 0.51 8.40
C GLN A 41 21.16 1.09 9.18
N LEU A 42 20.80 0.44 10.28
CA LEU A 42 19.86 0.98 11.26
C LEU A 42 20.43 0.83 12.66
N ALA A 43 20.91 1.94 13.22
CA ALA A 43 21.20 2.09 14.64
C ALA A 43 20.74 3.50 15.08
N GLY A 44 20.02 3.58 16.21
CA GLY A 44 19.57 4.83 16.83
C GLY A 44 18.26 5.43 16.31
N LEU A 45 17.24 4.60 16.00
CA LEU A 45 15.92 5.10 15.59
C LEU A 45 14.97 5.32 16.77
N GLU A 46 14.19 6.40 16.67
CA GLU A 46 13.08 6.69 17.58
C GLU A 46 11.89 5.77 17.35
N SER A 47 11.60 5.43 16.09
CA SER A 47 10.54 4.50 15.72
C SER A 47 10.76 3.91 14.33
N ILE A 48 10.25 2.70 14.11
CA ILE A 48 10.18 2.05 12.80
C ILE A 48 8.73 1.81 12.40
N THR A 49 8.38 2.12 11.15
CA THR A 49 7.03 1.89 10.62
C THR A 49 7.08 1.09 9.32
N LEU A 50 6.39 -0.06 9.28
CA LEU A 50 6.11 -0.78 8.03
C LEU A 50 4.76 -0.35 7.47
N ILE A 51 4.75 0.10 6.22
CA ILE A 51 3.56 0.44 5.45
C ILE A 51 3.41 -0.59 4.33
N ASN A 52 2.54 -1.57 4.57
CA ASN A 52 2.12 -2.56 3.59
C ASN A 52 1.11 -1.93 2.62
N ASN A 53 1.62 -1.36 1.53
CA ASN A 53 0.82 -0.70 0.48
C ASN A 53 0.78 -1.51 -0.83
N GLY A 54 1.74 -2.39 -1.06
CA GLY A 54 1.77 -3.25 -2.26
C GLY A 54 0.50 -4.09 -2.37
N ALA A 55 -0.22 -3.90 -3.48
CA ALA A 55 -1.49 -4.59 -3.73
C ALA A 55 -1.72 -4.79 -5.23
N GLN A 56 -2.56 -5.76 -5.57
CA GLN A 56 -3.03 -6.01 -6.94
C GLN A 56 -4.54 -6.25 -6.98
N VAL A 57 -5.18 -5.89 -8.09
CA VAL A 57 -6.63 -6.13 -8.31
C VAL A 57 -6.90 -7.37 -9.15
N THR A 58 -5.89 -7.86 -9.89
CA THR A 58 -6.01 -9.01 -10.78
C THR A 58 -5.79 -10.33 -10.04
N PRO A 59 -6.41 -11.43 -10.48
CA PRO A 59 -7.28 -11.52 -11.67
C PRO A 59 -8.66 -10.87 -11.45
N LEU A 60 -9.31 -10.47 -12.55
CA LEU A 60 -10.62 -9.81 -12.56
C LEU A 60 -11.57 -10.57 -13.50
N GLY A 61 -12.75 -10.95 -13.02
CA GLY A 61 -13.70 -11.79 -13.77
C GLY A 61 -14.44 -12.79 -12.87
N PRO A 62 -15.20 -13.71 -13.48
CA PRO A 62 -15.79 -14.85 -12.78
C PRO A 62 -14.72 -15.71 -12.11
N VAL A 63 -14.95 -16.14 -10.86
CA VAL A 63 -13.92 -16.83 -10.05
C VAL A 63 -13.49 -18.18 -10.64
N ASP A 64 -14.37 -18.84 -11.38
CA ASP A 64 -14.16 -20.10 -12.09
C ASP A 64 -13.30 -19.96 -13.36
N SER A 65 -13.00 -18.73 -13.77
CA SER A 65 -12.15 -18.45 -14.94
C SER A 65 -10.66 -18.29 -14.62
N PHE A 66 -10.28 -18.28 -13.34
CA PHE A 66 -8.91 -18.02 -12.91
C PHE A 66 -8.10 -19.30 -12.75
N THR A 67 -6.81 -19.23 -13.06
CA THR A 67 -5.91 -20.35 -12.74
C THR A 67 -5.59 -20.39 -11.24
N ALA A 68 -5.09 -21.54 -10.77
CA ALA A 68 -4.62 -21.69 -9.40
C ALA A 68 -3.46 -20.72 -9.11
N GLU A 69 -2.57 -20.51 -10.08
CA GLU A 69 -1.42 -19.62 -9.98
C GLU A 69 -1.85 -18.16 -9.87
N GLU A 70 -2.85 -17.73 -10.64
CA GLU A 70 -3.38 -16.36 -10.57
C GLU A 70 -4.04 -16.08 -9.22
N THR A 71 -4.83 -17.04 -8.73
CA THR A 71 -5.48 -16.98 -7.42
C THR A 71 -4.45 -16.95 -6.30
N ALA A 72 -3.48 -17.87 -6.33
CA ALA A 72 -2.40 -17.95 -5.36
C ALA A 72 -1.57 -16.67 -5.35
N ARG A 73 -1.25 -16.11 -6.53
CA ARG A 73 -0.53 -14.84 -6.65
C ARG A 73 -1.32 -13.68 -6.03
N ASN A 74 -2.64 -13.61 -6.25
CA ASN A 74 -3.48 -12.57 -5.64
C ASN A 74 -3.45 -12.64 -4.11
N VAL A 75 -3.73 -13.82 -3.55
CA VAL A 75 -3.68 -14.07 -2.10
C VAL A 75 -2.28 -13.78 -1.54
N HIS A 76 -1.24 -14.19 -2.27
CA HIS A 76 0.13 -13.96 -1.85
C HIS A 76 0.44 -12.46 -1.69
N VAL A 77 0.13 -11.65 -2.71
CA VAL A 77 0.45 -10.21 -2.69
C VAL A 77 -0.44 -9.45 -1.71
N ASN A 78 -1.73 -9.74 -1.68
CA ASN A 78 -2.70 -8.92 -0.95
C ASN A 78 -2.87 -9.33 0.52
N LEU A 79 -2.44 -10.54 0.91
CA LEU A 79 -2.64 -11.06 2.27
C LEU A 79 -1.39 -11.68 2.87
N LEU A 80 -0.81 -12.69 2.21
CA LEU A 80 0.29 -13.46 2.81
C LEU A 80 1.56 -12.62 2.98
N ALA A 81 1.96 -11.87 1.97
CA ALA A 81 3.15 -11.02 2.02
C ALA A 81 3.07 -9.94 3.12
N PRO A 82 1.96 -9.17 3.27
CA PRO A 82 1.79 -8.28 4.42
C PRO A 82 1.97 -8.96 5.79
N ILE A 83 1.46 -10.17 5.96
CA ILE A 83 1.61 -10.95 7.21
C ILE A 83 3.06 -11.34 7.43
N ILE A 84 3.73 -11.90 6.42
CA ILE A 84 5.14 -12.34 6.52
C ILE A 84 6.06 -11.15 6.80
N LEU A 85 5.85 -10.02 6.14
CA LEU A 85 6.65 -8.81 6.36
C LEU A 85 6.45 -8.26 7.79
N ALA A 86 5.22 -8.28 8.29
CA ALA A 86 4.93 -7.92 9.67
C ALA A 86 5.62 -8.87 10.66
N GLN A 87 5.55 -10.18 10.44
CA GLN A 87 6.24 -11.18 11.26
C GLN A 87 7.76 -10.95 11.26
N SER A 88 8.35 -10.72 10.09
CA SER A 88 9.78 -10.49 9.93
C SER A 88 10.25 -9.23 10.66
N LEU A 89 9.48 -8.13 10.57
CA LEU A 89 9.77 -6.92 11.34
C LEU A 89 9.76 -7.22 12.85
N LEU A 90 8.70 -7.85 13.35
CA LEU A 90 8.55 -8.15 14.78
C LEU A 90 9.69 -9.04 15.29
N GLN A 91 10.11 -10.04 14.53
CA GLN A 91 11.22 -10.92 14.88
C GLN A 91 12.56 -10.18 14.92
N GLN A 92 12.81 -9.30 13.95
CA GLN A 92 14.08 -8.58 13.85
C GLN A 92 14.20 -7.43 14.86
N THR A 93 13.08 -6.88 15.31
CA THR A 93 13.05 -5.75 16.24
C THR A 93 12.66 -6.15 17.66
N GLU A 94 12.56 -7.45 17.98
CA GLU A 94 12.11 -7.94 19.29
C GLU A 94 12.92 -7.36 20.46
N GLN A 95 14.24 -7.25 20.28
CA GLN A 95 15.17 -6.77 21.31
C GLN A 95 15.45 -5.26 21.21
N TRP A 96 14.79 -4.54 20.30
CA TRP A 96 15.06 -3.13 20.08
C TRP A 96 14.20 -2.30 21.05
N ASP A 97 14.83 -1.36 21.75
CA ASP A 97 14.12 -0.32 22.52
C ASP A 97 13.59 0.77 21.56
N THR A 98 12.70 0.37 20.65
CA THR A 98 12.12 1.25 19.64
C THR A 98 10.63 1.01 19.50
N HIS A 99 9.89 2.06 19.16
CA HIS A 99 8.47 1.92 18.87
C HIS A 99 8.23 1.40 17.45
N GLY A 100 7.50 0.28 17.32
CA GLY A 100 7.15 -0.35 16.06
C GLY A 100 5.70 -0.11 15.65
N VAL A 101 5.45 0.35 14.42
CA VAL A 101 4.10 0.52 13.87
C VAL A 101 3.95 -0.27 12.57
N ILE A 102 2.89 -1.07 12.44
CA ILE A 102 2.54 -1.76 11.20
C ILE A 102 1.24 -1.16 10.65
N VAL A 103 1.27 -0.72 9.40
CA VAL A 103 0.12 -0.13 8.69
C VAL A 103 -0.19 -0.97 7.47
N ASN A 104 -1.35 -1.63 7.48
CA ASN A 104 -1.87 -2.34 6.33
C ASN A 104 -2.85 -1.45 5.55
N ILE A 105 -2.48 -1.09 4.32
CA ILE A 105 -3.38 -0.38 3.42
C ILE A 105 -4.36 -1.38 2.82
N SER A 106 -5.64 -1.17 3.07
CA SER A 106 -6.74 -1.99 2.55
C SER A 106 -7.70 -1.15 1.72
N SER A 107 -8.55 -1.80 0.92
CA SER A 107 -9.61 -1.13 0.16
C SER A 107 -10.86 -0.94 1.02
N GLY A 108 -11.38 0.30 1.08
CA GLY A 108 -12.70 0.56 1.67
C GLY A 108 -13.86 -0.08 0.90
N SER A 109 -13.60 -0.55 -0.33
CA SER A 109 -14.53 -1.26 -1.21
C SER A 109 -15.15 -2.50 -0.58
N ALA A 110 -14.52 -3.08 0.46
CA ALA A 110 -15.06 -4.22 1.20
C ALA A 110 -16.24 -3.88 2.13
N LYS A 111 -16.47 -2.59 2.44
CA LYS A 111 -17.49 -2.18 3.42
C LYS A 111 -18.61 -1.29 2.85
N GLN A 112 -18.38 -0.55 1.76
CA GLN A 112 -19.39 0.21 1.00
C GLN A 112 -18.76 0.83 -0.27
N PRO A 113 -19.52 1.06 -1.36
CA PRO A 113 -19.07 1.92 -2.46
C PRO A 113 -19.07 3.39 -1.97
N ALA A 114 -18.00 3.80 -1.29
CA ALA A 114 -17.98 5.07 -0.56
C ALA A 114 -17.25 6.19 -1.32
N ALA A 115 -17.79 7.41 -1.22
CA ALA A 115 -17.11 8.64 -1.60
C ALA A 115 -15.71 8.73 -0.97
N GLY A 116 -14.69 9.08 -1.76
CA GLY A 116 -13.32 9.20 -1.28
C GLY A 116 -12.40 8.00 -1.54
N MET A 117 -12.75 7.15 -2.50
CA MET A 117 -11.84 6.17 -3.09
C MET A 117 -10.63 6.85 -3.72
N ILE A 118 -9.50 6.16 -3.80
CA ILE A 118 -8.26 6.73 -4.36
C ILE A 118 -8.24 6.47 -5.87
N ASP A 119 -7.91 7.47 -6.69
CA ASP A 119 -7.57 7.21 -8.10
C ASP A 119 -6.13 6.69 -8.16
N THR A 120 -5.99 5.38 -8.36
CA THR A 120 -4.70 4.73 -8.61
C THR A 120 -4.75 3.92 -9.89
N ASP A 121 -3.60 3.44 -10.34
CA ASP A 121 -3.50 2.58 -11.51
C ASP A 121 -4.29 1.27 -11.36
N MET A 122 -4.51 0.81 -10.12
CA MET A 122 -5.37 -0.33 -9.85
C MET A 122 -6.81 -0.07 -10.30
N GLN A 123 -7.34 1.12 -9.99
CA GLN A 123 -8.64 1.57 -10.48
C GLN A 123 -8.61 1.83 -11.99
N ALA A 124 -7.48 2.25 -12.57
CA ALA A 124 -7.36 2.35 -14.02
C ALA A 124 -7.49 0.99 -14.72
N VAL A 125 -6.84 -0.05 -14.18
CA VAL A 125 -6.98 -1.43 -14.65
C VAL A 125 -8.41 -1.94 -14.46
N ALA A 126 -9.06 -1.60 -13.34
CA ALA A 126 -10.46 -1.97 -13.12
C ALA A 126 -11.40 -1.28 -14.13
N ARG A 127 -11.17 -0.01 -14.46
CA ARG A 127 -11.94 0.75 -15.47
C ARG A 127 -11.80 0.19 -16.88
N SER A 128 -10.65 -0.40 -17.22
CA SER A 128 -10.41 -0.95 -18.56
C SER A 128 -11.08 -2.31 -18.79
N GLN A 129 -11.68 -2.93 -17.78
CA GLN A 129 -12.37 -4.22 -17.91
C GLN A 129 -13.81 -4.04 -18.41
N GLU A 130 -14.00 -3.63 -19.67
CA GLU A 130 -15.29 -3.18 -20.22
C GLU A 130 -16.49 -4.10 -19.94
N ARG A 131 -16.26 -5.42 -19.87
CA ARG A 131 -17.29 -6.44 -19.66
C ARG A 131 -17.66 -6.69 -18.19
N LEU A 132 -16.97 -6.05 -17.24
CA LEU A 132 -17.20 -6.28 -15.81
C LEU A 132 -17.99 -5.13 -15.18
N PRO A 133 -18.97 -5.40 -14.29
CA PRO A 133 -19.70 -4.35 -13.56
C PRO A 133 -18.80 -3.40 -12.76
N ILE A 134 -17.62 -3.86 -12.34
CA ILE A 134 -16.65 -3.04 -11.62
C ILE A 134 -16.08 -1.90 -12.49
N ALA A 135 -16.04 -2.07 -13.80
CA ALA A 135 -15.51 -1.08 -14.73
C ALA A 135 -16.45 0.12 -14.90
N SER A 136 -17.77 -0.12 -15.03
CA SER A 136 -18.76 0.96 -15.08
C SER A 136 -18.77 1.75 -13.77
N PHE A 137 -18.73 1.05 -12.63
CA PHE A 137 -18.63 1.68 -11.32
C PHE A 137 -17.43 2.65 -11.20
N PHE A 138 -16.22 2.21 -11.54
CA PHE A 138 -15.04 3.07 -11.43
C PHE A 138 -14.98 4.17 -12.50
N ARG A 139 -15.64 4.00 -13.65
CA ARG A 139 -15.79 5.06 -14.67
C ARG A 139 -16.70 6.17 -14.14
N GLU A 140 -17.88 5.81 -13.67
CA GLU A 140 -18.83 6.76 -13.08
C GLU A 140 -18.22 7.47 -11.85
N ALA A 141 -17.54 6.74 -10.97
CA ALA A 141 -16.86 7.33 -9.82
C ALA A 141 -15.78 8.36 -10.23
N LYS A 142 -15.13 8.16 -11.39
CA LYS A 142 -14.13 9.10 -11.92
C LYS A 142 -14.80 10.33 -12.54
N GLU A 143 -15.84 10.12 -13.34
CA GLU A 143 -16.62 11.17 -14.01
C GLU A 143 -17.29 12.11 -12.99
N ASN A 144 -17.85 11.54 -11.92
CA ASN A 144 -18.54 12.31 -10.87
C ASN A 144 -17.59 12.87 -9.79
N GLY A 145 -16.26 12.77 -9.98
CA GLY A 145 -15.28 13.32 -9.05
C GLY A 145 -15.23 12.65 -7.67
N ALA A 146 -15.76 11.42 -7.53
CA ALA A 146 -15.77 10.68 -6.27
C ALA A 146 -14.38 10.12 -5.90
N LEU A 147 -13.45 10.08 -6.86
CA LEU A 147 -12.06 9.63 -6.66
C LEU A 147 -11.17 10.78 -6.18
N LYS A 148 -10.39 10.52 -5.13
CA LYS A 148 -9.41 11.45 -4.55
C LYS A 148 -8.01 11.20 -5.14
N PRO A 149 -7.21 12.25 -5.35
CA PRO A 149 -5.81 12.09 -5.73
C PRO A 149 -5.02 11.32 -4.68
N ALA A 150 -4.11 10.45 -5.12
CA ALA A 150 -3.21 9.70 -4.25
C ALA A 150 -2.43 10.60 -3.28
N ARG A 151 -1.99 11.78 -3.74
CA ARG A 151 -1.31 12.81 -2.93
C ARG A 151 -2.10 13.20 -1.69
N ASP A 152 -3.40 13.43 -1.82
CA ASP A 152 -4.22 13.93 -0.73
C ASP A 152 -4.55 12.85 0.29
N VAL A 153 -4.65 11.60 -0.15
CA VAL A 153 -4.80 10.46 0.74
C VAL A 153 -3.48 10.15 1.47
N ALA A 154 -2.35 10.22 0.74
CA ALA A 154 -1.02 10.10 1.34
C ALA A 154 -0.78 11.14 2.44
N LYS A 155 -1.23 12.40 2.28
CA LYS A 155 -1.16 13.42 3.35
C LYS A 155 -1.84 12.97 4.64
N LYS A 156 -3.01 12.34 4.52
CA LYS A 156 -3.76 11.85 5.69
C LYS A 156 -3.06 10.68 6.37
N ILE A 157 -2.54 9.73 5.58
CA ILE A 157 -1.80 8.57 6.08
C ILE A 157 -0.53 9.03 6.79
N VAL A 158 0.28 9.88 6.14
CA VAL A 158 1.53 10.40 6.71
C VAL A 158 1.25 11.19 7.99
N LYS A 159 0.20 12.03 8.02
CA LYS A 159 -0.22 12.70 9.26
C LYS A 159 -0.51 11.70 10.36
N ARG A 160 -1.30 10.66 10.09
CA ARG A 160 -1.66 9.64 11.09
C ARG A 160 -0.44 8.90 11.61
N VAL A 161 0.41 8.43 10.71
CA VAL A 161 1.62 7.65 11.01
C VAL A 161 2.61 8.47 11.84
N LEU A 162 2.84 9.74 11.50
CA LEU A 162 3.76 10.59 12.27
C LEU A 162 3.25 10.92 13.67
N THR A 163 1.93 10.91 13.88
CA THR A 163 1.29 11.18 15.18
C THR A 163 0.99 9.93 16.01
N SER A 164 1.19 8.73 15.45
CA SER A 164 1.07 7.49 16.21
C SER A 164 2.20 7.45 17.23
N LYS A 165 1.84 7.59 18.51
CA LYS A 165 2.73 7.41 19.65
C LYS A 165 3.06 5.95 19.80
#